data_AF-A0A4W3ISB3-F1
#
_entry.id   AF-A0A4W3ISB3-F1
#
_cell.length_a   1.000
_cell.length_b   1.000
_cell.length_c   1.000
_cell.angle_alpha   90.00
_cell.angle_beta   90.00
_cell.angle_gamma   90.00
#
_symmetry.space_group_name_H-M   'P 1'
#
loop_
_entity.id
_entity.type
_entity.pdbx_description
1 polymer ?
#
loop_
_entity_poly.entity_id
_entity_poly.type
_entity_poly.pdbx_seq_one_letter_code
_entity_poly.pdbx_strand_id
1 'polypeptide(L)'
;RSRMWLIGMSSLYASDNMYGVQYPPFKFKHRHESVDWRRISAIDVDRVGSELDFVTLQENIMNITFCNMDSEKCPYCQNPLDPVLLKMFRLAQLTIEYLLHSQEYLTSNLQIYEEKLQAADSEKEQIKKEFCKLSEEIKSQKEECKRRKQIISSQQMMIQAGANNYHKCQYCDKSFMSHFFKQNHVQRRHQEQIDVGEYFTSELENRAMKEEEIKRFEKWKEEEKKKLNDEMEKIKQMFIVEFKEMSAKNSALESVSNLVPLFHSTTIFFSEMKELMELSRCKKNLKNVLKQNPSVAKELRKILEHSLEEKLENLGIKSDVQGISEGRLSRILQTVDSQREEKSKSIPNFYLFRENLAHEVENKILQQHSPSSKIIKTCSKRSTSGRVHVPILSLRYVNI
;
A
#
# COMPACT_ATOMS: atom_id res chain seq x y z
N ARG A 1 12.75 -13.80 -12.97
CA ARG A 1 12.13 -13.14 -11.80
C ARG A 1 11.74 -11.67 -12.05
N SER A 2 12.47 -10.90 -12.85
CA SER A 2 12.12 -9.49 -13.18
C SER A 2 10.91 -9.27 -14.10
N ARG A 3 10.38 -10.31 -14.76
CA ARG A 3 9.16 -10.22 -15.57
C ARG A 3 7.86 -10.29 -14.75
N MET A 4 7.91 -10.78 -13.52
CA MET A 4 6.72 -10.97 -12.68
C MET A 4 6.30 -9.67 -11.96
N TRP A 5 7.24 -8.73 -11.79
CA TRP A 5 7.02 -7.42 -11.17
C TRP A 5 6.23 -6.44 -12.05
N LEU A 6 6.45 -6.45 -13.37
CA LEU A 6 5.68 -5.62 -14.31
C LEU A 6 4.24 -6.11 -14.46
N ILE A 7 4.01 -7.44 -14.42
CA ILE A 7 2.67 -8.03 -14.56
C ILE A 7 1.83 -7.78 -13.31
N GLY A 8 2.44 -7.78 -12.11
CA GLY A 8 1.72 -7.53 -10.85
C GLY A 8 1.13 -6.11 -10.75
N MET A 9 1.87 -5.09 -11.23
CA MET A 9 1.34 -3.72 -11.28
C MET A 9 0.39 -3.52 -12.46
N SER A 10 0.67 -4.10 -13.65
CA SER A 10 -0.26 -4.05 -14.79
C SER A 10 -1.61 -4.74 -14.52
N SER A 11 -1.64 -5.78 -13.69
CA SER A 11 -2.87 -6.51 -13.33
C SER A 11 -3.76 -5.76 -12.35
N LEU A 12 -3.23 -4.79 -11.59
CA LEU A 12 -4.00 -3.88 -10.74
C LEU A 12 -4.70 -2.77 -11.54
N TYR A 13 -4.33 -2.54 -12.81
CA TYR A 13 -5.04 -1.59 -13.69
C TYR A 13 -6.36 -2.14 -14.26
N ALA A 14 -6.66 -3.43 -14.08
CA ALA A 14 -7.75 -4.08 -14.80
C ALA A 14 -9.01 -4.36 -13.96
N SER A 15 -8.99 -4.18 -12.64
CA SER A 15 -10.08 -4.66 -11.77
C SER A 15 -10.71 -3.66 -10.81
N ASP A 16 -10.36 -2.38 -10.87
CA ASP A 16 -11.09 -1.33 -10.15
C ASP A 16 -11.56 -0.25 -11.13
N ASN A 17 -12.62 -0.56 -11.86
CA ASN A 17 -13.35 0.41 -12.66
C ASN A 17 -14.85 0.33 -12.36
N MET A 18 -15.20 0.63 -11.11
CA MET A 18 -16.57 1.00 -10.74
C MET A 18 -16.58 2.49 -10.42
N TYR A 19 -16.56 3.32 -11.48
CA TYR A 19 -16.74 4.79 -11.49
C TYR A 19 -15.45 5.64 -11.36
N GLY A 20 -14.82 5.93 -12.52
CA GLY A 20 -14.96 7.30 -13.04
C GLY A 20 -13.73 8.18 -13.25
N VAL A 21 -12.49 7.74 -13.04
CA VAL A 21 -11.31 8.50 -13.50
C VAL A 21 -10.34 7.58 -14.22
N GLN A 22 -10.45 7.56 -15.55
CA GLN A 22 -9.52 6.84 -16.41
C GLN A 22 -8.26 7.69 -16.55
N TYR A 23 -7.23 7.38 -15.76
CA TYR A 23 -5.92 7.99 -15.98
C TYR A 23 -5.31 7.43 -17.26
N PRO A 24 -4.77 8.29 -18.14
CA PRO A 24 -4.04 7.81 -19.30
C PRO A 24 -2.87 6.93 -18.84
N PRO A 25 -2.56 5.86 -19.59
CA PRO A 25 -1.51 4.93 -19.21
C PRO A 25 -0.17 5.67 -19.11
N PHE A 26 0.52 5.51 -17.97
CA PHE A 26 1.80 6.14 -17.71
C PHE A 26 2.84 5.76 -18.77
N LYS A 27 3.52 6.77 -19.29
CA LYS A 27 4.64 6.61 -20.22
C LYS A 27 5.73 7.60 -19.85
N PHE A 28 6.96 7.12 -19.80
CA PHE A 28 8.11 7.97 -19.61
C PHE A 28 8.24 8.97 -20.77
N LYS A 29 8.47 10.24 -20.43
CA LYS A 29 8.70 11.31 -21.38
C LYS A 29 10.11 11.23 -21.95
N HIS A 30 10.25 11.71 -23.18
CA HIS A 30 11.58 11.93 -23.75
C HIS A 30 12.26 13.12 -23.07
N ARG A 31 13.59 13.04 -22.91
CA ARG A 31 14.40 14.08 -22.29
C ARG A 31 15.07 14.90 -23.38
N HIS A 32 14.69 16.17 -23.48
CA HIS A 32 15.15 17.09 -24.52
C HIS A 32 15.70 18.40 -23.95
N GLU A 33 15.51 18.65 -22.66
CA GLU A 33 15.91 19.90 -22.02
C GLU A 33 17.42 19.96 -21.82
N SER A 34 18.04 21.10 -22.12
CA SER A 34 19.47 21.31 -21.88
C SER A 34 19.77 21.53 -20.40
N VAL A 35 20.93 21.10 -19.94
CA VAL A 35 21.34 21.27 -18.55
C VAL A 35 21.78 22.72 -18.30
N ASP A 36 21.15 23.40 -17.35
CA ASP A 36 21.64 24.69 -16.84
C ASP A 36 22.71 24.46 -15.77
N TRP A 37 23.95 24.34 -16.23
CA TRP A 37 25.11 24.15 -15.36
C TRP A 37 25.34 25.27 -14.36
N ARG A 38 24.97 26.52 -14.70
CA ARG A 38 25.13 27.66 -13.78
C ARG A 38 24.19 27.50 -12.59
N ARG A 39 22.92 27.20 -12.87
CA ARG A 39 21.91 26.97 -11.83
C ARG A 39 22.29 25.80 -10.94
N ILE A 40 22.71 24.67 -11.52
CA ILE A 40 23.13 23.50 -10.73
C ILE A 40 24.38 23.80 -9.89
N SER A 41 25.36 24.54 -10.42
CA SER A 41 26.59 24.87 -9.68
C SER A 41 26.37 25.81 -8.50
N ALA A 42 25.29 26.59 -8.51
CA ALA A 42 24.95 27.50 -7.42
C ALA A 42 24.29 26.81 -6.23
N ILE A 43 23.86 25.55 -6.39
CA ILE A 43 23.17 24.79 -5.35
C ILE A 43 24.20 24.19 -4.40
N ASP A 44 24.10 24.55 -3.12
CA ASP A 44 24.85 23.91 -2.04
C ASP A 44 24.15 22.61 -1.62
N VAL A 45 24.62 21.48 -2.16
CA VAL A 45 24.02 20.15 -1.94
C VAL A 45 24.15 19.70 -0.48
N ASP A 46 25.23 20.08 0.21
CA ASP A 46 25.47 19.69 1.61
C ASP A 46 24.52 20.44 2.55
N ARG A 47 24.27 21.73 2.27
CA ARG A 47 23.24 22.49 2.96
C ARG A 47 21.85 21.92 2.72
N VAL A 48 21.49 21.65 1.46
CA VAL A 48 20.17 21.06 1.11
C VAL A 48 19.94 19.74 1.85
N GLY A 49 20.97 18.88 1.93
CA GLY A 49 20.89 17.62 2.64
C GLY A 49 20.81 17.74 4.16
N SER A 50 21.55 18.68 4.76
CA SER A 50 21.59 18.85 6.22
C SER A 50 20.39 19.62 6.77
N GLU A 51 19.89 20.61 6.04
CA GLU A 51 18.75 21.44 6.43
C GLU A 51 17.40 20.92 5.94
N LEU A 52 17.40 19.86 5.12
CA LEU A 52 16.20 19.33 4.47
C LEU A 52 15.46 20.41 3.66
N ASP A 53 16.22 21.19 2.88
CA ASP A 53 15.68 22.27 2.05
C ASP A 53 14.93 21.70 0.83
N PHE A 54 13.69 21.28 1.09
CA PHE A 54 12.79 20.72 0.09
C PHE A 54 12.38 21.77 -0.95
N VAL A 55 12.43 23.06 -0.63
CA VAL A 55 12.09 24.14 -1.57
C VAL A 55 13.10 24.16 -2.70
N THR A 56 14.40 24.18 -2.37
CA THR A 56 15.46 24.11 -3.37
C THR A 56 15.37 22.82 -4.19
N LEU A 57 15.06 21.66 -3.57
CA LEU A 57 14.84 20.42 -4.33
C LEU A 57 13.66 20.52 -5.30
N GLN A 58 12.53 21.04 -4.84
CA GLN A 58 11.29 21.16 -5.61
C GLN A 58 11.44 22.11 -6.81
N GLU A 59 12.17 23.22 -6.64
CA GLU A 59 12.44 24.17 -7.71
C GLU A 59 13.34 23.61 -8.82
N ASN A 60 14.11 22.56 -8.53
CA ASN A 60 15.08 21.98 -9.46
C ASN A 60 14.71 20.58 -9.96
N ILE A 61 13.72 19.92 -9.34
CA ILE A 61 13.37 18.52 -9.64
C ILE A 61 12.97 18.33 -11.11
N MET A 62 12.23 19.27 -11.70
CA MET A 62 11.82 19.20 -13.10
C MET A 62 13.03 19.24 -14.04
N ASN A 63 13.92 20.20 -13.82
CA ASN A 63 15.12 20.39 -14.65
C ASN A 63 16.05 19.17 -14.57
N ILE A 64 16.19 18.56 -13.39
CA ILE A 64 17.02 17.35 -13.20
C ILE A 64 16.34 16.14 -13.85
N THR A 65 15.03 16.02 -13.67
CA THR A 65 14.27 14.86 -14.17
C THR A 65 14.23 14.86 -15.69
N PHE A 66 14.00 15.98 -16.36
CA PHE A 66 13.73 16.01 -17.81
C PHE A 66 14.92 16.47 -18.68
N CYS A 67 16.09 16.75 -18.10
CA CYS A 67 17.27 17.11 -18.87
C CYS A 67 17.90 15.96 -19.65
N ASN A 68 18.51 16.30 -20.78
CA ASN A 68 19.30 15.41 -21.61
C ASN A 68 20.79 15.51 -21.25
N MET A 69 21.35 14.41 -20.73
CA MET A 69 22.76 14.29 -20.37
C MET A 69 23.61 13.57 -21.42
N ASP A 70 23.01 13.00 -22.47
CA ASP A 70 23.71 12.12 -23.42
C ASP A 70 24.74 12.89 -24.27
N SER A 71 24.51 14.19 -24.47
CA SER A 71 25.35 15.08 -25.29
C SER A 71 26.33 15.92 -24.48
N GLU A 72 26.27 15.86 -23.14
CA GLU A 72 27.10 16.68 -22.26
C GLU A 72 28.54 16.15 -22.19
N LYS A 73 29.50 17.07 -22.13
CA LYS A 73 30.94 16.77 -22.12
C LYS A 73 31.59 17.32 -20.87
N CYS A 74 32.67 16.69 -20.44
CA CYS A 74 33.47 17.20 -19.33
C CYS A 74 34.02 18.60 -19.67
N PRO A 75 33.75 19.63 -18.85
CA PRO A 75 34.23 21.00 -19.13
C PRO A 75 35.75 21.10 -19.24
N TYR A 76 36.49 20.26 -18.52
CA TYR A 76 37.94 20.33 -18.39
C TYR A 76 38.70 19.57 -19.48
N CYS A 77 38.17 18.43 -19.93
CA CYS A 77 38.88 17.55 -20.88
C CYS A 77 38.10 17.28 -22.16
N GLN A 78 36.88 17.80 -22.30
CA GLN A 78 36.01 17.67 -23.47
C GLN A 78 35.63 16.22 -23.85
N ASN A 79 35.99 15.25 -23.01
CA ASN A 79 35.60 13.86 -23.16
C ASN A 79 34.12 13.66 -22.83
N PRO A 80 33.46 12.68 -23.46
CA PRO A 80 32.10 12.29 -23.07
C PRO A 80 32.06 11.82 -21.62
N LEU A 81 30.89 11.99 -21.00
CA LEU A 81 30.66 11.50 -19.65
C LEU A 81 30.76 9.97 -19.59
N ASP A 82 31.13 9.47 -18.41
CA ASP A 82 31.26 8.04 -18.18
C ASP A 82 29.92 7.31 -18.44
N PRO A 83 29.89 6.28 -19.32
CA PRO A 83 28.64 5.61 -19.68
C PRO A 83 27.91 4.94 -18.51
N VAL A 84 28.62 4.51 -17.46
CA VAL A 84 27.99 3.91 -16.27
C VAL A 84 27.33 4.98 -15.42
N LEU A 85 27.97 6.15 -15.26
CA LEU A 85 27.37 7.30 -14.58
C LEU A 85 26.14 7.83 -15.34
N LEU A 86 26.19 7.88 -16.67
CA LEU A 86 25.04 8.26 -17.49
C LEU A 86 23.86 7.29 -17.29
N LYS A 87 24.12 5.98 -17.29
CA LYS A 87 23.08 4.98 -17.00
C LYS A 87 22.50 5.13 -15.59
N MET A 88 23.36 5.38 -14.60
CA MET A 88 22.91 5.60 -13.22
C MET A 88 22.03 6.85 -13.11
N PHE A 89 22.45 7.95 -13.73
CA PHE A 89 21.67 9.19 -13.77
C PHE A 89 20.34 8.97 -14.50
N ARG A 90 20.37 8.28 -15.64
CA ARG A 90 19.15 7.95 -16.39
C ARG A 90 18.16 7.14 -15.55
N LEU A 91 18.64 6.16 -14.78
CA LEU A 91 17.81 5.41 -13.84
C LEU A 91 17.24 6.32 -12.76
N ALA A 92 18.07 7.19 -12.16
CA ALA A 92 17.60 8.15 -11.16
C ALA A 92 16.49 9.06 -11.72
N GLN A 93 16.66 9.61 -12.93
CA GLN A 93 15.63 10.43 -13.57
C GLN A 93 14.33 9.65 -13.83
N LEU A 94 14.40 8.40 -14.30
CA LEU A 94 13.21 7.56 -14.50
C LEU A 94 12.52 7.25 -13.18
N THR A 95 13.30 7.01 -12.11
CA THR A 95 12.75 6.81 -10.77
C THR A 95 12.05 8.07 -10.27
N ILE A 96 12.68 9.24 -10.39
CA ILE A 96 12.06 10.51 -9.96
C ILE A 96 10.77 10.78 -10.75
N GLU A 97 10.77 10.58 -12.07
CA GLU A 97 9.58 10.75 -12.91
C GLU A 97 8.42 9.84 -12.49
N TYR A 98 8.73 8.57 -12.18
CA TYR A 98 7.74 7.63 -11.68
C TYR A 98 7.22 8.02 -10.28
N LEU A 99 8.09 8.52 -9.40
CA LEU A 99 7.70 9.00 -8.08
C LEU A 99 6.81 10.25 -8.18
N LEU A 100 7.12 11.19 -9.06
CA LEU A 100 6.28 12.37 -9.33
C LEU A 100 4.90 11.97 -9.86
N HIS A 101 4.83 11.03 -10.81
CA HIS A 101 3.56 10.51 -11.30
C HIS A 101 2.75 9.82 -10.19
N SER A 102 3.42 9.01 -9.36
CA SER A 102 2.78 8.33 -8.23
C SER A 102 2.25 9.33 -7.20
N GLN A 103 3.01 10.38 -6.90
CA GLN A 103 2.59 11.46 -6.01
C GLN A 103 1.34 12.15 -6.54
N GLU A 104 1.33 12.53 -7.81
CA GLU A 104 0.18 13.19 -8.44
C GLU A 104 -1.06 12.28 -8.43
N TYR A 105 -0.90 11.02 -8.82
CA TYR A 105 -1.96 10.01 -8.80
C TYR A 105 -2.54 9.80 -7.40
N LEU A 106 -1.68 9.62 -6.40
CA LEU A 106 -2.11 9.43 -5.01
C LEU A 106 -2.79 10.70 -4.46
N THR A 107 -2.25 11.89 -4.76
CA THR A 107 -2.83 13.16 -4.32
C THR A 107 -4.22 13.37 -4.92
N SER A 108 -4.39 13.11 -6.22
CA SER A 108 -5.70 13.21 -6.86
C SER A 108 -6.70 12.19 -6.29
N ASN A 109 -6.27 10.93 -6.08
CA ASN A 109 -7.15 9.92 -5.49
C ASN A 109 -7.55 10.29 -4.06
N LEU A 110 -6.61 10.78 -3.25
CA LEU A 110 -6.89 11.24 -1.88
C LEU A 110 -7.94 12.35 -1.90
N GLN A 111 -7.79 13.33 -2.79
CA GLN A 111 -8.78 14.41 -2.94
C GLN A 111 -10.18 13.86 -3.30
N ILE A 112 -10.27 12.92 -4.25
CA ILE A 112 -11.55 12.29 -4.61
C ILE A 112 -12.19 11.59 -3.40
N TYR A 113 -11.39 10.89 -2.60
CA TYR A 113 -11.90 10.20 -1.40
C TYR A 113 -12.27 11.18 -0.28
N GLU A 114 -11.54 12.28 -0.10
CA GLU A 114 -11.91 13.36 0.82
C GLU A 114 -13.24 14.00 0.44
N GLU A 115 -13.44 14.31 -0.85
CA GLU A 115 -14.70 14.87 -1.36
C GLU A 115 -15.87 13.90 -1.16
N LYS A 116 -15.67 12.60 -1.41
CA LYS A 116 -16.68 11.56 -1.15
C LYS A 116 -17.01 11.44 0.33
N LEU A 117 -16.00 11.48 1.20
CA LEU A 117 -16.19 11.43 2.65
C LEU A 117 -16.99 12.64 3.14
N GLN A 118 -16.65 13.83 2.66
CA GLN A 118 -17.36 15.06 3.01
C GLN A 118 -18.82 15.05 2.55
N ALA A 119 -19.10 14.50 1.36
CA ALA A 119 -20.46 14.31 0.87
C ALA A 119 -21.27 13.35 1.77
N ALA A 120 -20.70 12.19 2.10
CA ALA A 120 -21.33 11.20 2.97
C ALA A 120 -21.59 11.75 4.40
N ASP A 121 -20.65 12.53 4.96
CA ASP A 121 -20.83 13.18 6.26
C ASP A 121 -21.97 14.21 6.22
N SER A 122 -22.11 14.95 5.13
CA SER A 122 -23.21 15.91 4.94
C SER A 122 -24.57 15.22 4.86
N GLU A 123 -24.66 14.11 4.12
CA GLU A 123 -25.87 13.29 4.03
C GLU A 123 -26.25 12.67 5.39
N LYS A 124 -25.26 12.13 6.11
CA LYS A 124 -25.45 11.58 7.46
C LYS A 124 -26.01 12.62 8.42
N GLU A 125 -25.49 13.84 8.40
CA GLU A 125 -25.97 14.92 9.26
C GLU A 125 -27.40 15.35 8.89
N GLN A 126 -27.76 15.30 7.60
CA GLN A 126 -29.13 15.54 7.15
C GLN A 126 -30.10 14.45 7.65
N ILE A 127 -29.75 13.18 7.46
CA ILE A 127 -30.56 12.04 7.94
C ILE A 127 -30.74 12.10 9.47
N LYS A 128 -29.67 12.44 10.20
CA LYS A 128 -29.72 12.60 11.65
C LYS A 128 -30.70 13.70 12.08
N LYS A 129 -30.73 14.83 11.38
CA LYS A 129 -31.70 15.92 11.65
C LYS A 129 -33.13 15.46 11.39
N GLU A 130 -33.38 14.73 10.30
CA GLU A 130 -34.70 14.17 9.99
C GLU A 130 -35.14 13.14 11.03
N PHE A 131 -34.24 12.25 11.46
CA PHE A 131 -34.49 11.28 12.51
C PHE A 131 -34.88 11.95 13.83
N CYS A 132 -34.18 13.02 14.24
CA CYS A 132 -34.52 13.78 15.44
C CYS A 132 -35.94 14.36 15.36
N LYS A 133 -36.33 14.95 14.22
CA LYS A 133 -37.68 15.49 14.01
C LYS A 133 -38.75 14.41 14.11
N LEU A 134 -38.57 13.28 13.41
CA LEU A 134 -39.51 12.15 13.46
C LEU A 134 -39.62 11.57 14.88
N SER A 135 -38.51 11.47 15.60
CA SER A 135 -38.49 11.03 17.00
C SER A 135 -39.29 11.97 17.92
N GLU A 136 -39.18 13.29 17.73
CA GLU A 136 -39.98 14.27 18.46
C GLU A 136 -41.47 14.18 18.13
N GLU A 137 -41.81 13.97 16.86
CA GLU A 137 -43.20 13.80 16.41
C GLU A 137 -43.82 12.51 16.98
N ILE A 138 -43.07 11.40 17.01
CA ILE A 138 -43.52 10.17 17.67
C ILE A 138 -43.77 10.41 19.16
N LYS A 139 -42.92 11.18 19.85
CA LYS A 139 -43.14 11.52 21.26
C LYS A 139 -44.41 12.35 21.44
N SER A 140 -44.62 13.38 20.63
CA SER A 140 -45.82 14.23 20.73
C SER A 140 -47.09 13.46 20.44
N GLN A 141 -47.09 12.60 19.42
CA GLN A 141 -48.22 11.73 19.09
C GLN A 141 -48.51 10.69 20.18
N LYS A 142 -47.47 10.15 20.84
CA LYS A 142 -47.67 9.26 22.00
C LYS A 142 -48.38 9.97 23.16
N GLU A 143 -47.99 11.20 23.47
CA GLU A 143 -48.65 12.01 24.50
C GLU A 143 -50.09 12.39 24.09
N GLU A 144 -50.32 12.72 22.83
CA GLU A 144 -51.66 12.93 22.26
C GLU A 144 -52.55 11.69 22.42
N CYS A 145 -52.04 10.51 22.04
CA CYS A 145 -52.75 9.24 22.20
C CYS A 145 -53.08 8.94 23.67
N LYS A 146 -52.15 9.20 24.60
CA LYS A 146 -52.41 9.04 26.04
C LYS A 146 -53.55 9.96 26.50
N ARG A 147 -53.53 11.23 26.09
CA ARG A 147 -54.57 12.21 26.44
C ARG A 147 -55.94 11.81 25.89
N ARG A 148 -56.01 11.38 24.63
CA ARG A 148 -57.26 10.88 24.02
C ARG A 148 -57.79 9.65 24.73
N LYS A 149 -56.93 8.70 25.12
CA LYS A 149 -57.34 7.51 25.91
C LYS A 149 -57.93 7.92 27.26
N GLN A 150 -57.36 8.91 27.94
CA GLN A 150 -57.91 9.43 29.20
C GLN A 150 -59.29 10.06 29.00
N ILE A 151 -59.45 10.90 27.96
CA ILE A 151 -60.75 11.52 27.62
C ILE A 151 -61.80 10.44 27.33
N ILE A 152 -61.47 9.45 26.49
CA ILE A 152 -62.37 8.35 26.15
C ILE A 152 -62.74 7.54 27.41
N SER A 153 -61.77 7.23 28.27
CA SER A 153 -62.02 6.53 29.54
C SER A 153 -62.96 7.31 30.44
N SER A 154 -62.76 8.62 30.59
CA SER A 154 -63.63 9.48 31.39
C SER A 154 -65.03 9.59 30.79
N GLN A 155 -65.15 9.74 29.47
CA GLN A 155 -66.43 9.74 28.76
C GLN A 155 -67.15 8.40 28.92
N GLN A 156 -66.43 7.29 28.82
CA GLN A 156 -67.00 5.95 29.01
C GLN A 156 -67.51 5.75 30.44
N MET A 157 -66.81 6.27 31.46
CA MET A 157 -67.32 6.28 32.84
C MET A 157 -68.60 7.12 32.97
N MET A 158 -68.65 8.31 32.37
CA MET A 158 -69.86 9.16 32.38
C MET A 158 -71.04 8.49 31.67
N ILE A 159 -70.80 7.85 30.52
CA ILE A 159 -71.83 7.09 29.79
C ILE A 159 -72.28 5.88 30.61
N GLN A 160 -71.38 5.13 31.23
CA GLN A 160 -71.75 3.99 32.08
C GLN A 160 -72.56 4.43 33.30
N ALA A 161 -72.19 5.53 33.95
CA ALA A 161 -72.98 6.10 35.03
C ALA A 161 -74.39 6.53 34.53
N GLY A 162 -74.48 7.19 33.36
CA GLY A 162 -75.78 7.58 32.79
C GLY A 162 -76.65 6.41 32.31
N ALA A 163 -76.04 5.39 31.70
CA ALA A 163 -76.72 4.24 31.11
C ALA A 163 -77.09 3.15 32.13
N ASN A 164 -76.36 3.03 33.25
CA ASN A 164 -76.61 2.02 34.28
C ASN A 164 -77.42 2.55 35.48
N ASN A 165 -77.75 3.84 35.54
CA ASN A 165 -78.55 4.38 36.64
C ASN A 165 -80.07 4.20 36.45
N TYR A 166 -80.52 3.84 35.24
CA TYR A 166 -81.94 3.63 34.96
C TYR A 166 -82.16 2.50 33.94
N HIS A 167 -82.90 1.49 34.35
CA HIS A 167 -83.35 0.36 33.54
C HIS A 167 -84.70 0.69 32.91
N LYS A 168 -84.71 1.04 31.62
CA LYS A 168 -85.94 1.32 30.87
C LYS A 168 -86.75 0.05 30.61
N CYS A 169 -88.08 0.15 30.75
CA CYS A 169 -89.00 -0.86 30.22
C CYS A 169 -89.00 -0.76 28.69
N GLN A 170 -89.07 -1.89 28.00
CA GLN A 170 -89.10 -1.91 26.54
C GLN A 170 -90.51 -1.82 25.96
N TYR A 171 -91.52 -2.01 26.80
CA TYR A 171 -92.93 -2.03 26.40
C TYR A 171 -93.68 -0.76 26.84
N CYS A 172 -93.02 0.15 27.57
CA CYS A 172 -93.53 1.48 27.91
C CYS A 172 -92.38 2.42 28.33
N ASP A 173 -92.66 3.73 28.43
CA ASP A 173 -91.64 4.76 28.69
C ASP A 173 -91.12 4.83 30.15
N LYS A 174 -91.45 3.84 30.99
CA LYS A 174 -91.05 3.83 32.40
C LYS A 174 -89.58 3.44 32.58
N SER A 175 -88.85 4.23 33.36
CA SER A 175 -87.44 4.02 33.71
C SER A 175 -87.30 3.70 35.19
N PHE A 176 -86.57 2.65 35.55
CA PHE A 176 -86.46 2.15 36.93
C PHE A 176 -85.02 2.22 37.42
N MET A 177 -84.78 2.66 38.65
CA MET A 177 -83.42 2.79 39.19
C MET A 177 -82.68 1.46 39.41
N SER A 178 -83.38 0.32 39.39
CA SER A 178 -82.79 -1.02 39.55
C SER A 178 -83.41 -2.04 38.62
N HIS A 179 -82.58 -2.95 38.12
CA HIS A 179 -82.97 -4.05 37.23
C HIS A 179 -84.11 -4.89 37.81
N PHE A 180 -84.09 -5.12 39.12
CA PHE A 180 -85.11 -5.91 39.81
C PHE A 180 -86.51 -5.25 39.76
N PHE A 181 -86.57 -3.93 39.90
CA PHE A 181 -87.84 -3.19 39.80
C PHE A 181 -88.35 -3.13 38.36
N LYS A 182 -87.45 -2.97 37.37
CA LYS A 182 -87.81 -3.10 35.94
C LYS A 182 -88.38 -4.50 35.68
N GLN A 183 -87.70 -5.55 36.13
CA GLN A 183 -88.08 -6.94 35.86
C GLN A 183 -89.44 -7.28 36.48
N ASN A 184 -89.69 -6.85 37.73
CA ASN A 184 -91.02 -6.97 38.34
C ASN A 184 -92.09 -6.16 37.61
N HIS A 185 -91.77 -4.96 37.13
CA HIS A 185 -92.71 -4.16 36.35
C HIS A 185 -93.10 -4.86 35.04
N VAL A 186 -92.13 -5.37 34.29
CA VAL A 186 -92.36 -6.15 33.07
C VAL A 186 -93.22 -7.38 33.37
N GLN A 187 -92.88 -8.14 34.42
CA GLN A 187 -93.60 -9.35 34.82
C GLN A 187 -95.04 -9.08 35.31
N ARG A 188 -95.35 -7.87 35.79
CA ARG A 188 -96.70 -7.53 36.27
C ARG A 188 -97.56 -6.81 35.23
N ARG A 189 -96.95 -6.12 34.27
CA ARG A 189 -97.65 -5.19 33.36
C ARG A 189 -97.50 -5.51 31.88
N HIS A 190 -96.50 -6.31 31.53
CA HIS A 190 -96.18 -6.66 30.14
C HIS A 190 -96.02 -8.18 29.94
N GLN A 191 -96.49 -8.99 30.89
CA GLN A 191 -96.49 -10.46 30.85
C GLN A 191 -97.16 -11.01 29.56
N GLU A 192 -98.16 -10.30 29.03
CA GLU A 192 -98.90 -10.70 27.82
C GLU A 192 -98.31 -10.17 26.50
N GLN A 193 -97.30 -9.29 26.55
CA GLN A 193 -96.65 -8.68 25.37
C GLN A 193 -95.24 -9.19 25.11
N ILE A 194 -94.80 -10.22 25.85
CA ILE A 194 -93.52 -10.86 25.61
C ILE A 194 -93.67 -11.75 24.37
N ASP A 195 -93.53 -11.17 23.18
CA ASP A 195 -93.07 -11.96 22.05
C ASP A 195 -91.60 -12.28 22.28
N VAL A 196 -91.35 -13.49 22.77
CA VAL A 196 -90.02 -14.02 23.08
C VAL A 196 -89.09 -13.96 21.85
N GLY A 197 -89.66 -13.87 20.63
CA GLY A 197 -88.93 -13.73 19.38
C GLY A 197 -88.15 -12.42 19.23
N GLU A 198 -88.77 -11.25 19.42
CA GLU A 198 -88.17 -9.94 19.13
C GLU A 198 -87.07 -9.51 20.12
N TYR A 199 -87.17 -9.91 21.39
CA TYR A 199 -86.16 -9.61 22.40
C TYR A 199 -84.87 -10.41 22.13
N PHE A 200 -85.00 -11.68 21.76
CA PHE A 200 -83.86 -12.55 21.50
C PHE A 200 -83.15 -12.19 20.19
N THR A 201 -83.90 -11.80 19.15
CA THR A 201 -83.31 -11.35 17.88
C THR A 201 -82.50 -10.06 18.04
N SER A 202 -83.03 -9.05 18.73
CA SER A 202 -82.30 -7.79 18.95
C SER A 202 -81.05 -7.98 19.83
N GLU A 203 -81.08 -8.88 20.82
CA GLU A 203 -79.92 -9.16 21.66
C GLU A 203 -78.85 -9.99 20.92
N LEU A 204 -79.25 -10.90 20.04
CA LEU A 204 -78.36 -11.63 19.13
C LEU A 204 -77.71 -10.71 18.10
N GLU A 205 -78.45 -9.77 17.50
CA GLU A 205 -77.93 -8.79 16.56
C GLU A 205 -76.91 -7.84 17.20
N ASN A 206 -77.20 -7.35 18.41
CA ASN A 206 -76.26 -6.53 19.19
C ASN A 206 -75.00 -7.30 19.59
N ARG A 207 -75.12 -8.61 19.86
CA ARG A 207 -73.96 -9.48 20.14
C ARG A 207 -73.14 -9.71 18.87
N ALA A 208 -73.79 -9.97 17.73
CA ALA A 208 -73.14 -10.15 16.44
C ALA A 208 -72.39 -8.89 15.99
N MET A 209 -72.98 -7.70 16.14
CA MET A 209 -72.34 -6.41 15.84
C MET A 209 -71.08 -6.17 16.69
N LYS A 210 -71.13 -6.45 17.99
CA LYS A 210 -69.96 -6.35 18.87
C LYS A 210 -68.86 -7.34 18.49
N GLU A 211 -69.25 -8.56 18.11
CA GLU A 211 -68.31 -9.59 17.69
C GLU A 211 -67.64 -9.25 16.34
N GLU A 212 -68.36 -8.60 15.43
CA GLU A 212 -67.79 -8.04 14.20
C GLU A 212 -66.85 -6.85 14.45
N GLU A 213 -67.16 -5.97 15.41
CA GLU A 213 -66.25 -4.89 15.81
C GLU A 213 -64.95 -5.44 16.42
N ILE A 214 -65.05 -6.45 17.28
CA ILE A 214 -63.88 -7.15 17.85
C ILE A 214 -63.05 -7.78 16.73
N LYS A 215 -63.68 -8.50 15.79
CA LYS A 215 -62.99 -9.09 14.64
C LYS A 215 -62.30 -8.05 13.76
N ARG A 216 -62.94 -6.89 13.53
CA ARG A 216 -62.32 -5.78 12.79
C ARG A 216 -61.10 -5.21 13.51
N PHE A 217 -61.18 -5.05 14.83
CA PHE A 217 -60.07 -4.56 15.64
C PHE A 217 -58.89 -5.55 15.68
N GLU A 218 -59.17 -6.85 15.81
CA GLU A 218 -58.13 -7.89 15.77
C GLU A 218 -57.45 -7.97 14.40
N LYS A 219 -58.24 -7.89 13.32
CA LYS A 219 -57.70 -7.86 11.95
C LYS A 219 -56.77 -6.67 11.74
N TRP A 220 -57.19 -5.47 12.13
CA TRP A 220 -56.36 -4.27 12.04
C TRP A 220 -55.07 -4.40 12.86
N LYS A 221 -55.16 -4.96 14.08
CA LYS A 221 -54.00 -5.18 14.96
C LYS A 221 -52.96 -6.11 14.33
N GLU A 222 -53.40 -7.17 13.67
CA GLU A 222 -52.48 -8.11 13.00
C GLU A 222 -51.86 -7.50 11.73
N GLU A 223 -52.64 -6.73 10.96
CA GLU A 223 -52.13 -5.98 9.81
C GLU A 223 -51.03 -4.98 10.21
N GLU A 224 -51.23 -4.25 11.31
CA GLU A 224 -50.26 -3.26 11.79
C GLU A 224 -48.99 -3.93 12.34
N LYS A 225 -49.15 -5.06 13.04
CA LYS A 225 -48.03 -5.90 13.50
C LYS A 225 -47.21 -6.44 12.32
N LYS A 226 -47.88 -6.82 11.23
CA LYS A 226 -47.22 -7.28 10.00
C LYS A 226 -46.41 -6.16 9.35
N LYS A 227 -46.97 -4.95 9.22
CA LYS A 227 -46.21 -3.79 8.69
C LYS A 227 -44.96 -3.48 9.49
N LEU A 228 -45.07 -3.47 10.82
CA LEU A 228 -43.92 -3.23 11.70
C LEU A 228 -42.84 -4.31 11.53
N ASN A 229 -43.25 -5.57 11.36
CA ASN A 229 -42.33 -6.67 11.12
C ASN A 229 -41.62 -6.55 9.76
N ASP A 230 -42.34 -6.14 8.71
CA ASP A 230 -41.77 -5.91 7.39
C ASP A 230 -40.78 -4.73 7.40
N GLU A 231 -41.04 -3.66 8.16
CA GLU A 231 -40.11 -2.55 8.37
C GLU A 231 -38.86 -2.99 9.15
N MET A 232 -39.02 -3.77 10.22
CA MET A 232 -37.91 -4.34 10.97
C MET A 232 -37.01 -5.22 10.09
N GLU A 233 -37.60 -6.01 9.20
CA GLU A 233 -36.83 -6.88 8.31
C GLU A 233 -36.07 -6.08 7.26
N LYS A 234 -36.68 -5.02 6.69
CA LYS A 234 -35.97 -4.08 5.81
C LYS A 234 -34.77 -3.44 6.50
N ILE A 235 -34.93 -2.99 7.74
CA ILE A 235 -33.84 -2.40 8.53
C ILE A 235 -32.72 -3.43 8.77
N LYS A 236 -33.06 -4.66 9.14
CA LYS A 236 -32.07 -5.74 9.32
C LYS A 236 -31.30 -6.03 8.03
N GLN A 237 -31.99 -6.12 6.89
CA GLN A 237 -31.35 -6.34 5.60
C GLN A 237 -30.38 -5.20 5.27
N MET A 238 -30.79 -3.95 5.51
CA MET A 238 -29.94 -2.78 5.32
C MET A 238 -28.66 -2.85 6.16
N PHE A 239 -28.77 -3.18 7.46
CA PHE A 239 -27.61 -3.37 8.33
C PHE A 239 -26.67 -4.50 7.88
N ILE A 240 -27.22 -5.62 7.37
CA ILE A 240 -26.40 -6.73 6.87
C ILE A 240 -25.60 -6.31 5.63
N VAL A 241 -26.22 -5.55 4.72
CA VAL A 241 -25.54 -5.04 3.52
C VAL A 241 -24.44 -4.06 3.90
N GLU A 242 -24.72 -3.08 4.77
CA GLU A 242 -23.72 -2.12 5.24
C GLU A 242 -22.57 -2.81 5.98
N PHE A 243 -22.87 -3.81 6.83
CA PHE A 243 -21.83 -4.55 7.55
C PHE A 243 -20.93 -5.34 6.61
N LYS A 244 -21.49 -5.96 5.57
CA LYS A 244 -20.71 -6.66 4.53
C LYS A 244 -19.84 -5.69 3.74
N GLU A 245 -20.36 -4.51 3.40
CA GLU A 245 -19.62 -3.48 2.67
C GLU A 245 -18.47 -2.91 3.53
N MET A 246 -18.73 -2.64 4.81
CA MET A 246 -17.69 -2.23 5.76
C MET A 246 -16.62 -3.31 5.94
N SER A 247 -17.01 -4.57 6.05
CA SER A 247 -16.05 -5.68 6.15
C SER A 247 -15.19 -5.81 4.89
N ALA A 248 -15.76 -5.59 3.69
CA ALA A 248 -15.01 -5.59 2.44
C ALA A 248 -14.02 -4.42 2.37
N LYS A 249 -14.44 -3.21 2.76
CA LYS A 249 -13.57 -2.02 2.87
C LYS A 249 -12.43 -2.24 3.87
N ASN A 250 -12.71 -2.87 5.00
CA ASN A 250 -11.71 -3.16 6.02
C ASN A 250 -10.68 -4.21 5.55
N SER A 251 -11.14 -5.20 4.78
CA SER A 251 -10.25 -6.18 4.15
C SER A 251 -9.38 -5.57 3.03
N ALA A 252 -9.89 -4.57 2.31
CA ALA A 252 -9.13 -3.80 1.34
C ALA A 252 -8.06 -2.92 2.04
N LEU A 253 -8.37 -2.35 3.20
CA LEU A 253 -7.42 -1.56 4.00
C LEU A 253 -6.24 -2.40 4.52
N GLU A 254 -6.49 -3.65 4.96
CA GLU A 254 -5.45 -4.61 5.33
C GLU A 254 -4.52 -4.96 4.14
N SER A 255 -5.03 -4.98 2.91
CA SER A 255 -4.20 -5.19 1.72
C SER A 255 -3.25 -4.00 1.43
N VAL A 256 -3.63 -2.78 1.83
CA VAL A 256 -2.77 -1.59 1.75
C VAL A 256 -1.68 -1.60 2.82
N SER A 257 -1.98 -2.09 4.03
CA SER A 257 -0.99 -2.32 5.10
C SER A 257 0.14 -3.28 4.67
N ASN A 258 -0.19 -4.28 3.86
CA ASN A 258 0.77 -5.24 3.29
C ASN A 258 1.71 -4.66 2.22
N LEU A 259 1.59 -3.37 1.85
CA LEU A 259 2.51 -2.67 0.95
C LEU A 259 3.67 -1.97 1.67
N VAL A 260 3.63 -1.86 3.01
CA VAL A 260 4.71 -1.32 3.85
C VAL A 260 6.06 -2.06 3.68
N PRO A 261 6.11 -3.40 3.52
CA PRO A 261 7.35 -4.12 3.22
C PRO A 261 7.95 -3.79 1.84
N LEU A 262 7.14 -3.37 0.87
CA LEU A 262 7.61 -2.96 -0.47
C LEU A 262 8.41 -1.65 -0.41
N PHE A 263 7.99 -0.72 0.45
CA PHE A 263 8.76 0.50 0.73
C PHE A 263 10.08 0.17 1.43
N HIS A 264 10.07 -0.76 2.40
CA HIS A 264 11.29 -1.19 3.09
C HIS A 264 12.31 -1.85 2.16
N SER A 265 11.86 -2.69 1.23
CA SER A 265 12.73 -3.32 0.22
C SER A 265 13.31 -2.30 -0.78
N THR A 266 12.58 -1.21 -1.04
CA THR A 266 13.06 -0.11 -1.89
C THR A 266 14.11 0.73 -1.15
N THR A 267 13.92 0.98 0.15
CA THR A 267 14.90 1.67 1.01
C THR A 267 16.20 0.88 1.14
N ILE A 268 16.13 -0.46 1.29
CA ILE A 268 17.31 -1.33 1.34
C ILE A 268 18.11 -1.27 0.02
N PHE A 269 17.42 -1.33 -1.13
CA PHE A 269 18.05 -1.20 -2.44
C PHE A 269 18.79 0.14 -2.63
N PHE A 270 18.20 1.25 -2.16
CA PHE A 270 18.87 2.55 -2.16
C PHE A 270 20.08 2.61 -1.21
N SER A 271 20.04 1.90 -0.08
CA SER A 271 21.16 1.81 0.85
C SER A 271 22.35 1.01 0.27
N GLU A 272 22.09 -0.12 -0.39
CA GLU A 272 23.12 -0.90 -1.08
C GLU A 272 23.75 -0.14 -2.26
N MET A 273 22.92 0.63 -3.00
CA MET A 273 23.40 1.52 -4.06
C MET A 273 24.29 2.66 -3.55
N LYS A 274 24.02 3.15 -2.34
CA LYS A 274 24.85 4.16 -1.67
C LYS A 274 26.23 3.61 -1.28
N GLU A 275 26.29 2.39 -0.75
CA GLU A 275 27.58 1.72 -0.44
C GLU A 275 28.43 1.47 -1.69
N LEU A 276 27.81 1.04 -2.80
CA LEU A 276 28.50 0.87 -4.08
C LEU A 276 29.01 2.21 -4.66
N MET A 277 28.26 3.31 -4.47
CA MET A 277 28.70 4.65 -4.85
C MET A 277 29.93 5.12 -4.05
N GLU A 278 29.93 4.91 -2.73
CA GLU A 278 31.04 5.31 -1.87
C GLU A 278 32.33 4.53 -2.20
N LEU A 279 32.22 3.24 -2.48
CA LEU A 279 33.35 2.41 -2.93
C LEU A 279 33.93 2.88 -4.28
N SER A 280 33.05 3.23 -5.23
CA SER A 280 33.45 3.75 -6.54
C SER A 280 34.10 5.13 -6.44
N ARG A 281 33.56 6.01 -5.60
CA ARG A 281 34.09 7.35 -5.32
C ARG A 281 35.46 7.26 -4.66
N CYS A 282 35.63 6.39 -3.67
CA CYS A 282 36.90 6.18 -2.97
C CYS A 282 38.00 5.66 -3.93
N LYS A 283 37.69 4.68 -4.79
CA LYS A 283 38.62 4.16 -5.83
C LYS A 283 39.04 5.27 -6.81
N LYS A 284 38.10 6.11 -7.26
CA LYS A 284 38.38 7.22 -8.18
C LYS A 284 39.21 8.32 -7.51
N ASN A 285 38.87 8.71 -6.29
CA ASN A 285 39.59 9.72 -5.52
C ASN A 285 41.03 9.30 -5.24
N LEU A 286 41.24 8.07 -4.76
CA LEU A 286 42.58 7.55 -4.50
C LEU A 286 43.44 7.52 -5.78
N LYS A 287 42.88 7.03 -6.89
CA LYS A 287 43.57 7.02 -8.19
C LYS A 287 43.94 8.43 -8.67
N ASN A 288 43.10 9.42 -8.41
CA ASN A 288 43.36 10.81 -8.79
C ASN A 288 44.42 11.46 -7.89
N VAL A 289 44.34 11.26 -6.57
CA VAL A 289 45.35 11.76 -5.61
C VAL A 289 46.73 11.19 -5.91
N LEU A 290 46.82 9.89 -6.25
CA LEU A 290 48.08 9.24 -6.62
C LEU A 290 48.64 9.75 -7.96
N LYS A 291 47.78 10.12 -8.91
CA LYS A 291 48.22 10.74 -10.17
C LYS A 291 48.72 12.17 -9.99
N GLN A 292 48.10 12.92 -9.08
CA GLN A 292 48.46 14.30 -8.77
C GLN A 292 49.72 14.41 -7.90
N ASN A 293 50.10 13.34 -7.19
CA ASN A 293 51.27 13.29 -6.32
C ASN A 293 52.23 12.15 -6.70
N PRO A 294 53.09 12.36 -7.72
CA PRO A 294 54.03 11.32 -8.19
C PRO A 294 55.01 10.84 -7.12
N SER A 295 55.39 11.70 -6.18
CA SER A 295 56.27 11.35 -5.04
C SER A 295 55.59 10.35 -4.11
N VAL A 296 54.33 10.60 -3.74
CA VAL A 296 53.52 9.71 -2.89
C VAL A 296 53.27 8.38 -3.59
N ALA A 297 52.97 8.40 -4.89
CA ALA A 297 52.83 7.17 -5.68
C ALA A 297 54.13 6.35 -5.74
N LYS A 298 55.29 7.01 -5.82
CA LYS A 298 56.60 6.36 -5.83
C LYS A 298 56.94 5.74 -4.47
N GLU A 299 56.65 6.43 -3.37
CA GLU A 299 56.86 5.89 -2.01
C GLU A 299 55.91 4.73 -1.71
N LEU A 300 54.62 4.84 -2.04
CA LEU A 300 53.67 3.72 -1.90
C LEU A 300 54.07 2.53 -2.76
N ARG A 301 54.59 2.77 -3.97
CA ARG A 301 55.12 1.71 -4.82
C ARG A 301 56.27 0.97 -4.16
N LYS A 302 57.24 1.68 -3.58
CA LYS A 302 58.36 1.05 -2.84
C LYS A 302 57.87 0.23 -1.65
N ILE A 303 56.89 0.74 -0.89
CA ILE A 303 56.30 0.01 0.24
C ILE A 303 55.62 -1.28 -0.24
N LEU A 304 54.89 -1.21 -1.35
CA LEU A 304 54.23 -2.38 -1.94
C LEU A 304 55.23 -3.40 -2.49
N GLU A 305 56.31 -2.94 -3.14
CA GLU A 305 57.40 -3.79 -3.64
C GLU A 305 58.12 -4.49 -2.49
N HIS A 306 58.48 -3.76 -1.42
CA HIS A 306 59.08 -4.34 -0.23
C HIS A 306 58.13 -5.33 0.47
N SER A 307 56.84 -5.00 0.62
CA SER A 307 55.88 -5.91 1.26
C SER A 307 55.63 -7.16 0.42
N LEU A 308 55.71 -7.04 -0.91
CA LEU A 308 55.64 -8.18 -1.81
C LEU A 308 56.87 -9.07 -1.66
N GLU A 309 58.07 -8.50 -1.64
CA GLU A 309 59.33 -9.23 -1.41
C GLU A 309 59.31 -9.96 -0.07
N GLU A 310 58.93 -9.29 1.02
CA GLU A 310 58.80 -9.89 2.35
C GLU A 310 57.81 -11.06 2.36
N LYS A 311 56.66 -10.92 1.67
CA LYS A 311 55.69 -12.02 1.55
C LYS A 311 56.20 -13.18 0.73
N LEU A 312 56.99 -12.92 -0.32
CA LEU A 312 57.61 -13.96 -1.12
C LEU A 312 58.68 -14.71 -0.30
N GLU A 313 59.49 -13.99 0.47
CA GLU A 313 60.49 -14.57 1.37
C GLU A 313 59.86 -15.40 2.49
N ASN A 314 58.75 -14.94 3.09
CA ASN A 314 57.99 -15.70 4.09
C ASN A 314 57.36 -16.98 3.51
N LEU A 315 57.08 -17.02 2.21
CA LEU A 315 56.67 -18.23 1.48
C LEU A 315 57.89 -19.06 1.00
N GLY A 316 59.10 -18.65 1.37
CA GLY A 316 60.37 -19.31 1.10
C GLY A 316 60.98 -19.01 -0.27
N ILE A 317 60.44 -18.05 -1.03
CA ILE A 317 60.94 -17.66 -2.35
C ILE A 317 61.93 -16.51 -2.15
N LYS A 318 63.23 -16.81 -2.22
CA LYS A 318 64.30 -15.82 -2.13
C LYS A 318 64.51 -15.11 -3.47
N SER A 319 65.04 -13.89 -3.43
CA SER A 319 65.26 -13.01 -4.58
C SER A 319 66.29 -13.55 -5.60
N ASP A 320 67.07 -14.56 -5.24
CA ASP A 320 68.11 -15.21 -6.07
C ASP A 320 67.61 -16.43 -6.86
N VAL A 321 66.35 -16.84 -6.69
CA VAL A 321 65.82 -18.08 -7.26
C VAL A 321 65.22 -17.87 -8.64
N GLN A 322 65.83 -18.42 -9.69
CA GLN A 322 65.34 -18.34 -11.09
C GLN A 322 64.17 -19.29 -11.43
N GLY A 323 63.72 -20.13 -10.50
CA GLY A 323 62.57 -21.01 -10.72
C GLY A 323 62.17 -21.86 -9.51
N ILE A 324 60.89 -22.23 -9.45
CA ILE A 324 60.31 -23.03 -8.37
C ILE A 324 59.89 -24.39 -8.95
N SER A 325 60.21 -25.49 -8.27
CA SER A 325 59.76 -26.82 -8.69
C SER A 325 58.23 -26.97 -8.55
N GLU A 326 57.61 -27.74 -9.42
CA GLU A 326 56.15 -27.92 -9.47
C GLU A 326 55.57 -28.38 -8.12
N GLY A 327 56.16 -29.41 -7.50
CA GLY A 327 55.73 -29.88 -6.18
C GLY A 327 55.97 -28.90 -5.02
N ARG A 328 56.82 -27.88 -5.19
CA ARG A 328 57.00 -26.77 -4.23
C ARG A 328 55.99 -25.66 -4.49
N LEU A 329 55.71 -25.36 -5.76
CA LEU A 329 54.67 -24.41 -6.18
C LEU A 329 53.30 -24.85 -5.68
N SER A 330 52.91 -26.12 -5.84
CA SER A 330 51.62 -26.63 -5.35
C SER A 330 51.45 -26.46 -3.84
N ARG A 331 52.51 -26.69 -3.05
CA ARG A 331 52.49 -26.47 -1.59
C ARG A 331 52.33 -25.00 -1.23
N ILE A 332 53.04 -24.11 -1.93
CA ILE A 332 52.91 -22.66 -1.71
C ILE A 332 51.49 -22.19 -2.06
N LEU A 333 50.93 -22.65 -3.18
CA LEU A 333 49.56 -22.31 -3.58
C LEU A 333 48.54 -22.78 -2.54
N GLN A 334 48.69 -24.00 -2.00
CA GLN A 334 47.83 -24.51 -0.93
C GLN A 334 47.89 -23.63 0.33
N THR A 335 49.08 -23.25 0.78
CA THR A 335 49.25 -22.33 1.93
C THR A 335 48.61 -20.97 1.67
N VAL A 336 48.78 -20.43 0.47
CA VAL A 336 48.19 -19.15 0.08
C VAL A 336 46.67 -19.23 0.03
N ASP A 337 46.10 -20.33 -0.44
CA ASP A 337 44.65 -20.56 -0.47
C ASP A 337 44.04 -20.69 0.93
N SER A 338 44.70 -21.39 1.86
CA SER A 338 44.28 -21.41 3.27
C SER A 338 44.29 -20.01 3.90
N GLN A 339 45.31 -19.19 3.64
CA GLN A 339 45.35 -17.80 4.12
C GLN A 339 44.24 -16.92 3.51
N ARG A 340 43.84 -17.21 2.28
CA ARG A 340 42.75 -16.49 1.60
C ARG A 340 41.40 -16.82 2.20
N GLU A 341 41.16 -18.09 2.51
CA GLU A 341 39.93 -18.56 3.16
C GLU A 341 39.79 -18.05 4.60
N GLU A 342 40.90 -17.88 5.32
CA GLU A 342 40.89 -17.22 6.63
C GLU A 342 40.52 -15.73 6.52
N LYS A 343 41.08 -15.02 5.52
CA LYS A 343 40.78 -13.60 5.29
C LYS A 343 39.37 -13.35 4.74
N SER A 344 38.78 -14.30 4.01
CA SER A 344 37.40 -14.15 3.52
C SER A 344 36.37 -14.15 4.65
N LYS A 345 36.72 -14.63 5.85
CA LYS A 345 35.83 -14.61 7.02
C LYS A 345 35.67 -13.21 7.63
N SER A 346 36.67 -12.35 7.50
CA SER A 346 36.65 -11.00 8.09
C SER A 346 36.35 -9.89 7.08
N ILE A 347 36.46 -10.16 5.78
CA ILE A 347 36.29 -9.17 4.72
C ILE A 347 35.06 -9.53 3.86
N PRO A 348 33.97 -8.73 3.92
CA PRO A 348 32.81 -8.92 3.04
C PRO A 348 33.20 -8.85 1.56
N ASN A 349 32.59 -9.70 0.72
CA ASN A 349 32.82 -9.76 -0.73
C ASN A 349 34.29 -10.02 -1.16
N PHE A 350 35.12 -10.61 -0.30
CA PHE A 350 36.56 -10.85 -0.53
C PHE A 350 36.89 -11.50 -1.89
N TYR A 351 36.20 -12.59 -2.25
CA TYR A 351 36.48 -13.33 -3.49
C TYR A 351 36.17 -12.50 -4.74
N LEU A 352 35.06 -11.75 -4.72
CA LEU A 352 34.67 -10.87 -5.83
C LEU A 352 35.71 -9.76 -6.04
N PHE A 353 36.20 -9.14 -4.96
CA PHE A 353 37.25 -8.13 -5.07
C PHE A 353 38.56 -8.71 -5.60
N ARG A 354 38.94 -9.90 -5.12
CA ARG A 354 40.15 -10.58 -5.56
C ARG A 354 40.10 -10.92 -7.05
N GLU A 355 38.99 -11.48 -7.53
CA GLU A 355 38.84 -11.85 -8.95
C GLU A 355 38.95 -10.62 -9.85
N ASN A 356 38.29 -9.52 -9.47
CA ASN A 356 38.38 -8.25 -10.20
C ASN A 356 39.82 -7.70 -10.22
N LEU A 357 40.53 -7.75 -9.09
CA LEU A 357 41.92 -7.30 -9.02
C LEU A 357 42.87 -8.20 -9.81
N ALA A 358 42.69 -9.53 -9.73
CA ALA A 358 43.48 -10.50 -10.49
C ALA A 358 43.32 -10.25 -12.00
N HIS A 359 42.09 -10.05 -12.47
CA HIS A 359 41.80 -9.71 -13.85
C HIS A 359 42.42 -8.34 -14.25
N GLU A 360 42.39 -7.33 -13.37
CA GLU A 360 43.04 -6.03 -13.65
C GLU A 360 44.57 -6.14 -13.73
N VAL A 361 45.19 -6.98 -12.89
CA VAL A 361 46.64 -7.24 -12.91
C VAL A 361 47.03 -8.04 -14.15
N GLU A 362 46.30 -9.10 -14.49
CA GLU A 362 46.54 -9.92 -15.68
C GLU A 362 46.47 -9.09 -16.96
N ASN A 363 45.45 -8.23 -17.09
CA ASN A 363 45.34 -7.31 -18.22
C ASN A 363 46.51 -6.31 -18.30
N LYS A 364 47.01 -5.82 -17.16
CA LYS A 364 48.17 -4.91 -17.15
C LYS A 364 49.47 -5.61 -17.53
N ILE A 365 49.66 -6.87 -17.13
CA ILE A 365 50.79 -7.70 -17.54
C ILE A 365 50.74 -7.93 -19.05
N LEU A 366 49.57 -8.29 -19.60
CA LEU A 366 49.37 -8.46 -21.03
C LEU A 366 49.63 -7.18 -21.84
N GLN A 367 49.25 -6.01 -21.31
CA GLN A 367 49.52 -4.72 -21.95
C GLN A 367 51.01 -4.32 -21.94
N GLN A 368 51.78 -4.71 -20.91
CA GLN A 368 53.23 -4.47 -20.86
C GLN A 368 54.03 -5.41 -21.78
N HIS A 369 53.47 -6.54 -22.20
CA HIS A 369 54.12 -7.53 -23.06
C HIS A 369 53.76 -7.44 -24.56
N SER A 370 53.13 -6.36 -25.03
CA SER A 370 52.99 -6.12 -26.48
C SER A 370 54.35 -5.70 -27.09
N PRO A 371 54.94 -6.46 -28.04
CA PRO A 371 56.28 -6.20 -28.53
C PRO A 371 56.28 -5.07 -29.57
N SER A 372 56.85 -3.93 -29.19
CA SER A 372 57.35 -2.94 -30.15
C SER A 372 58.63 -3.47 -30.81
N SER A 373 58.48 -3.98 -32.03
CA SER A 373 59.45 -4.11 -33.12
C SER A 373 60.93 -3.85 -32.80
N LYS A 374 61.75 -4.92 -32.70
CA LYS A 374 63.11 -4.92 -33.25
C LYS A 374 63.41 -6.25 -33.95
N ILE A 375 63.64 -6.12 -35.24
CA ILE A 375 64.18 -7.12 -36.15
C ILE A 375 65.57 -7.54 -35.67
N ILE A 376 65.79 -8.84 -35.44
CA ILE A 376 67.10 -9.49 -35.69
C ILE A 376 66.82 -10.79 -36.43
N LYS A 377 67.24 -10.83 -37.70
CA LYS A 377 67.41 -12.05 -38.50
C LYS A 377 68.76 -12.70 -38.16
N THR A 378 68.79 -14.03 -38.16
CA THR A 378 69.88 -15.01 -38.45
C THR A 378 69.74 -16.17 -37.45
N CYS A 379 69.97 -17.46 -37.74
CA CYS A 379 70.15 -18.27 -38.95
C CYS A 379 69.73 -19.72 -38.57
N SER A 380 69.44 -20.54 -39.56
CA SER A 380 68.99 -21.94 -39.51
C SER A 380 70.00 -22.94 -38.89
N LYS A 381 69.55 -23.91 -38.08
CA LYS A 381 69.69 -25.38 -38.29
C LYS A 381 69.23 -26.26 -37.09
N ARG A 382 68.35 -27.20 -37.43
CA ARG A 382 67.99 -28.56 -36.90
C ARG A 382 68.30 -29.04 -35.46
N SER A 383 67.28 -29.79 -34.98
CA SER A 383 67.26 -31.06 -34.21
C SER A 383 67.13 -31.05 -32.66
N THR A 384 65.89 -31.31 -32.22
CA THR A 384 65.43 -32.31 -31.20
C THR A 384 66.31 -32.52 -29.96
N SER A 385 65.87 -32.14 -28.76
CA SER A 385 65.03 -32.98 -27.87
C SER A 385 64.51 -32.12 -26.71
N GLY A 386 63.20 -32.18 -26.47
CA GLY A 386 62.41 -31.11 -25.84
C GLY A 386 62.54 -30.96 -24.33
N ARG A 387 62.82 -29.73 -23.89
CA ARG A 387 62.26 -29.14 -22.67
C ARG A 387 61.11 -28.24 -23.09
N VAL A 388 59.89 -28.61 -22.72
CA VAL A 388 58.71 -27.77 -22.97
C VAL A 388 58.78 -26.58 -22.02
N HIS A 389 59.13 -25.42 -22.57
CA HIS A 389 58.84 -24.14 -21.95
C HIS A 389 57.34 -23.93 -22.09
N VAL A 390 56.58 -24.07 -20.99
CA VAL A 390 55.16 -23.68 -20.97
C VAL A 390 55.11 -22.19 -20.65
N PRO A 391 54.55 -21.34 -21.53
CA PRO A 391 54.27 -19.94 -21.21
C PRO A 391 53.20 -19.89 -20.12
N ILE A 392 53.40 -19.05 -19.10
CA ILE A 392 52.40 -18.78 -18.05
C ILE A 392 51.28 -17.93 -18.68
N LEU A 393 50.43 -18.55 -19.50
CA LEU A 393 49.15 -18.03 -19.93
C LEU A 393 48.17 -19.21 -20.08
N SER A 394 47.04 -19.07 -19.39
CA SER A 394 45.91 -20.01 -19.28
C SER A 394 46.02 -21.11 -18.22
N LEU A 395 45.44 -20.83 -17.05
CA LEU A 395 44.73 -21.83 -16.25
C LEU A 395 43.46 -21.17 -15.70
N ARG A 396 42.43 -21.16 -16.55
CA ARG A 396 41.03 -20.95 -16.14
C ARG A 396 40.46 -22.32 -15.76
N TYR A 397 39.72 -22.35 -14.64
CA TYR A 397 38.82 -23.40 -14.16
C TYR A 397 39.41 -24.74 -13.70
N VAL A 398 39.34 -25.01 -12.39
CA VAL A 398 38.79 -26.27 -11.83
C VAL A 398 38.05 -25.99 -10.50
N ASN A 399 36.71 -26.03 -10.60
CA ASN A 399 35.68 -26.53 -9.67
C ASN A 399 35.40 -25.92 -8.28
N ILE A 400 34.12 -25.49 -8.19
CA ILE A 400 33.14 -25.40 -7.07
C ILE A 400 33.35 -24.29 -6.04
#